data_AF-A0A969UV79-F1
#
_entry.id   AF-A0A969UV79-F1
#
_cell.length_a   1.000
_cell.length_b   1.000
_cell.length_c   1.000
_cell.angle_alpha   90.00
_cell.angle_beta   90.00
_cell.angle_gamma   90.00
#
_symmetry.space_group_name_H-M   'P 1'
#
loop_
_entity.id
_entity.type
_entity.pdbx_description
1 polymer ?
#
loop_
_entity_poly.entity_id
_entity_poly.type
_entity_poly.pdbx_seq_one_letter_code
_entity_poly.pdbx_strand_id
1 'polypeptide(L)'
;MVWRMGLFCGIPSALGMLTFIVSYLLVNNGTHLPTYAVFLVSLGWFGLGVLGLSYGVLSASWDEAVVGSRLGWAEATTNWGRMRENWRLNAEQAKAAKVELKKSKPDPKS
;
A
#
# COMPACT_ATOMS: atom_id res chain seq x y z
N MET A 1 10.85 11.21 8.06
CA MET A 1 9.64 10.63 7.43
C MET A 1 9.90 9.28 6.78
N VAL A 2 10.86 9.18 5.85
CA VAL A 2 11.22 7.92 5.16
C VAL A 2 11.65 6.80 6.11
N TRP A 3 12.27 7.14 7.25
CA TRP A 3 12.65 6.15 8.27
C TRP A 3 11.46 5.39 8.86
N ARG A 4 10.29 6.03 8.97
CA ARG A 4 9.06 5.38 9.45
C ARG A 4 8.52 4.41 8.41
N MET A 5 8.50 4.80 7.13
CA MET A 5 8.17 3.90 6.02
C MET A 5 9.08 2.67 6.02
N GLY A 6 10.40 2.91 6.12
CA GLY A 6 11.42 1.86 6.12
C GLY A 6 11.27 0.90 7.29
N LEU A 7 10.95 1.38 8.49
CA LEU A 7 10.73 0.52 9.66
C LEU A 7 9.40 -0.23 9.61
N PHE A 8 8.29 0.47 9.36
CA PHE A 8 6.96 -0.14 9.34
C PHE A 8 6.77 -1.11 8.17
N CYS A 9 7.47 -0.94 7.06
CA CYS A 9 7.50 -1.91 5.97
C CYS A 9 8.60 -2.97 6.15
N GLY A 10 9.79 -2.52 6.51
CA GLY A 10 11.00 -3.34 6.51
C GLY A 10 10.97 -4.38 7.62
N ILE A 11 10.54 -4.02 8.84
CA ILE A 11 10.46 -4.98 9.95
C ILE A 11 9.47 -6.11 9.63
N PRO A 12 8.20 -5.85 9.25
CA PRO A 12 7.29 -6.93 8.90
C PRO A 12 7.76 -7.74 7.70
N SER A 13 8.30 -7.09 6.67
CA SER A 13 8.82 -7.82 5.49
C SER A 13 10.00 -8.74 5.86
N ALA A 14 10.92 -8.27 6.70
CA ALA A 14 12.02 -9.08 7.19
C ALA A 14 11.53 -10.25 8.04
N LEU A 15 10.51 -10.05 8.89
CA LEU A 15 9.86 -11.11 9.66
C LEU A 15 9.13 -12.12 8.75
N GLY A 16 8.50 -11.66 7.67
CA GLY A 16 7.90 -12.51 6.64
C GLY A 16 8.95 -13.40 5.96
N MET A 17 10.10 -12.84 5.60
CA MET A 17 11.22 -13.61 5.07
C MET A 17 11.80 -14.59 6.09
N LEU A 18 11.95 -14.16 7.35
CA LEU A 18 12.45 -14.99 8.44
C LEU A 18 11.52 -16.18 8.74
N THR A 19 10.21 -16.00 8.54
CA THR A 19 9.21 -17.06 8.72
C THR A 19 9.53 -18.28 7.86
N PHE A 20 9.99 -18.10 6.62
CA PHE A 20 10.38 -19.22 5.76
C PHE A 20 11.64 -19.93 6.27
N ILE A 21 12.65 -19.17 6.73
CA ILE A 21 13.89 -19.73 7.28
C ILE A 21 13.58 -20.56 8.53
N VAL A 22 12.81 -20.01 9.47
CA VAL A 22 12.41 -20.69 10.71
C VAL A 22 11.58 -21.94 10.40
N SER A 23 10.63 -21.85 9.46
CA SER A 23 9.80 -22.98 9.05
C SER A 23 10.63 -24.11 8.44
N TYR A 24 11.61 -23.77 7.60
CA TYR A 24 12.53 -24.74 7.03
C TYR A 24 13.33 -25.47 8.11
N LEU A 25 13.89 -24.73 9.08
CA LEU A 25 14.64 -25.32 10.19
C LEU A 25 13.76 -26.24 11.04
N LEU A 26 12.53 -25.83 11.35
CA LEU A 26 11.59 -26.66 12.13
C LEU A 26 11.24 -27.97 11.41
N VAL A 27 10.96 -27.89 10.11
CA VAL A 27 10.66 -29.08 9.28
C VAL A 27 11.87 -30.01 9.21
N ASN A 28 13.07 -29.46 9.04
CA ASN A 28 14.30 -30.26 9.01
C ASN A 28 14.62 -30.94 10.36
N ASN A 29 14.17 -30.38 11.48
CA ASN A 29 14.28 -30.99 12.81
C ASN A 29 13.15 -32.02 13.10
N GLY A 30 12.33 -32.38 12.10
CA GLY A 30 11.28 -33.38 12.24
C GLY A 30 9.94 -32.84 12.72
N THR A 31 9.76 -31.51 12.79
CA THR A 31 8.47 -30.91 13.13
C THR A 31 7.57 -30.88 11.90
N HIS A 32 6.40 -31.50 11.96
CA HIS A 32 5.41 -31.41 10.89
C HIS A 32 4.64 -30.08 10.98
N LEU A 33 5.05 -29.08 10.20
CA LEU A 33 4.29 -27.85 10.04
C LEU A 33 3.27 -27.99 8.90
N PRO A 34 1.99 -27.65 9.14
CA PRO A 34 1.03 -27.55 8.06
C PRO A 34 1.42 -26.41 7.11
N THR A 35 1.40 -26.66 5.79
CA THR A 35 1.77 -25.67 4.76
C THR A 35 0.97 -24.37 4.88
N TYR A 36 -0.32 -24.47 5.23
CA TYR A 36 -1.19 -23.30 5.40
C TYR A 36 -0.76 -22.43 6.59
N ALA A 37 -0.14 -22.98 7.63
CA ALA A 37 0.29 -22.22 8.80
C ALA A 37 1.43 -21.26 8.42
N VAL A 38 2.45 -21.79 7.74
CA VAL A 38 3.57 -20.98 7.21
C VAL A 38 3.04 -19.93 6.24
N PHE A 39 2.14 -20.32 5.35
CA PHE A 39 1.52 -19.42 4.38
C PHE A 39 0.78 -18.25 5.06
N LEU A 40 -0.09 -18.54 6.04
CA LEU A 40 -0.88 -17.51 6.72
C LEU A 40 -0.01 -16.57 7.56
N VAL A 41 1.04 -17.08 8.22
CA VAL A 41 1.98 -16.25 8.98
C VAL A 41 2.77 -15.33 8.05
N SER A 42 3.28 -15.87 6.94
CA SER A 42 3.97 -15.06 5.92
C SER A 42 3.03 -14.01 5.32
N LEU A 43 1.79 -14.39 4.99
CA LEU A 43 0.78 -13.45 4.48
C LEU A 43 0.48 -12.34 5.48
N GLY A 44 0.39 -12.66 6.78
CA GLY A 44 0.22 -11.69 7.84
C GLY A 44 1.35 -10.68 7.88
N TRP A 45 2.60 -11.13 7.89
CA TRP A 45 3.77 -10.26 7.92
C TRP A 45 3.92 -9.38 6.67
N PHE A 46 3.72 -9.94 5.48
CA PHE A 46 3.74 -9.15 4.25
C PHE A 46 2.55 -8.19 4.18
N GLY A 47 1.37 -8.60 4.62
CA GLY A 47 0.20 -7.73 4.73
C GLY A 47 0.45 -6.55 5.66
N LEU A 48 1.08 -6.78 6.81
CA LEU A 48 1.52 -5.72 7.72
C LEU A 48 2.56 -4.81 7.07
N GLY A 49 3.47 -5.35 6.26
CA GLY A 49 4.44 -4.55 5.49
C GLY A 49 3.76 -3.61 4.49
N VAL A 50 2.76 -4.11 3.75
CA VAL A 50 1.93 -3.31 2.83
C VAL A 50 1.18 -2.21 3.59
N LEU A 51 0.56 -2.53 4.72
CA LEU A 51 -0.11 -1.53 5.57
C LEU A 51 0.87 -0.48 6.10
N GLY A 52 2.08 -0.91 6.47
CA GLY A 52 3.16 -0.03 6.90
C GLY A 52 3.62 0.94 5.80
N LEU A 53 3.70 0.47 4.55
CA LEU A 53 3.96 1.33 3.39
C LEU A 53 2.82 2.32 3.15
N SER A 54 1.57 1.86 3.14
CA SER A 54 0.40 2.72 2.93
C SER A 54 0.31 3.81 3.98
N TYR A 55 0.50 3.46 5.26
CA TYR A 55 0.55 4.43 6.35
C TYR A 55 1.74 5.38 6.20
N GLY A 56 2.91 4.86 5.81
CA GLY A 56 4.08 5.66 5.53
C GLY A 56 3.80 6.77 4.51
N VAL A 57 3.24 6.41 3.35
CA VAL A 57 2.89 7.33 2.25
C VAL A 57 1.87 8.38 2.69
N LEU A 58 0.83 7.97 3.41
CA LEU A 58 -0.20 8.88 3.91
C LEU A 58 0.34 9.81 5.00
N SER A 59 1.23 9.32 5.87
CA SER A 59 1.80 10.10 6.99
C SER A 59 2.90 11.08 6.57
N ALA A 60 3.30 11.07 5.30
CA ALA A 60 4.30 11.98 4.78
C ALA A 60 3.76 13.43 4.72
N SER A 61 4.57 14.39 5.19
CA SER A 61 4.38 15.80 4.93
C SER A 61 4.88 16.02 3.52
N TRP A 62 3.94 16.03 2.59
CA TRP A 62 4.18 16.44 1.21
C TRP A 62 4.45 17.94 1.11
N ASP A 63 4.27 18.69 2.21
CA ASP A 63 4.63 20.08 2.35
C ASP A 63 6.02 20.21 2.99
N GLU A 64 6.97 20.72 2.22
CA GLU A 64 8.36 20.92 2.63
C GLU A 64 8.51 22.04 3.67
N ALA A 65 7.52 22.95 3.77
CA ALA A 65 7.54 24.06 4.72
C ALA A 65 7.03 23.68 6.13
N VAL A 66 6.44 22.50 6.29
CA VAL A 66 5.83 22.05 7.55
C VAL A 66 6.62 20.89 8.14
N VAL A 67 7.18 21.09 9.33
CA VAL A 67 7.79 20.00 10.11
C VAL A 67 6.68 19.03 10.51
N GLY A 68 6.59 17.90 9.80
CA GLY A 68 5.55 16.90 10.04
C GLY A 68 5.56 16.37 11.47
N SER A 69 4.38 16.05 11.98
CA SER A 69 4.17 15.58 13.34
C SER A 69 4.89 14.25 13.61
N ARG A 70 5.34 14.02 14.85
CA ARG A 70 6.13 12.83 15.24
C ARG A 70 5.48 11.51 14.81
N LEU A 71 4.15 11.43 14.89
CA LEU A 71 3.33 10.28 14.49
C LEU A 71 2.62 10.47 13.14
N GLY A 72 2.68 11.62 12.48
CA GLY A 72 2.14 11.78 11.12
C GLY A 72 0.62 11.54 11.00
N TRP A 73 -0.12 11.53 12.12
CA TRP A 73 -1.54 11.14 12.14
C TRP A 73 -2.43 12.20 11.50
N ALA A 74 -2.17 13.48 11.79
CA ALA A 74 -2.88 14.61 11.18
C ALA A 74 -2.62 14.70 9.66
N GLU A 75 -1.39 14.40 9.25
CA GLU A 75 -0.97 14.29 7.85
C GLU A 75 -1.69 13.14 7.16
N ALA A 76 -1.74 11.96 7.80
CA ALA A 76 -2.43 10.79 7.26
C ALA A 76 -3.92 11.02 7.02
N THR A 77 -4.64 11.62 7.98
CA THR A 77 -6.08 11.92 7.81
C THR A 77 -6.32 12.95 6.71
N THR A 78 -5.46 13.97 6.61
CA THR A 78 -5.58 15.04 5.61
C THR A 78 -5.27 14.53 4.21
N ASN A 79 -4.17 13.79 4.05
CA ASN A 79 -3.76 13.19 2.78
C ASN A 79 -4.75 12.12 2.31
N TRP A 80 -5.35 11.37 3.24
CA TRP A 80 -6.44 10.43 2.92
C TRP A 80 -7.69 11.15 2.37
N GLY A 81 -8.05 12.30 2.95
CA GLY A 81 -9.12 13.16 2.45
C GLY A 81 -8.84 13.61 1.01
N ARG A 82 -7.67 14.19 0.77
CA ARG A 82 -7.23 14.67 -0.56
C ARG A 82 -7.20 13.55 -1.60
N MET A 83 -6.70 12.38 -1.23
CA MET A 83 -6.64 11.23 -2.14
C MET A 83 -8.04 10.80 -2.62
N ARG A 84 -9.02 10.74 -1.71
CA ARG A 84 -10.41 10.38 -2.06
C ARG A 84 -11.07 11.42 -2.96
N GLU A 85 -10.80 12.70 -2.71
CA GLU A 85 -11.32 13.81 -3.52
C GLU A 85 -10.73 13.79 -4.93
N ASN A 86 -9.40 13.69 -5.05
CA ASN A 86 -8.71 13.59 -6.34
C ASN A 86 -9.16 12.36 -7.14
N TRP A 87 -9.44 11.24 -6.48
CA TRP A 87 -9.94 10.04 -7.17
C TRP A 87 -11.33 10.26 -7.80
N ARG A 88 -12.22 10.96 -7.10
CA ARG A 88 -13.55 11.32 -7.65
C ARG A 88 -13.43 12.24 -8.85
N LEU A 89 -12.62 13.30 -8.73
CA LEU A 89 -12.36 14.26 -9.81
C LEU A 89 -11.78 13.56 -11.05
N ASN A 90 -10.79 12.69 -10.86
CA ASN A 90 -10.20 11.93 -11.97
C ASN A 90 -11.20 10.96 -12.61
N ALA A 91 -12.09 10.34 -11.83
CA ALA A 91 -13.13 9.47 -12.35
C ALA A 91 -14.16 10.24 -13.20
N GLU A 92 -14.49 11.47 -12.80
CA GLU A 92 -15.37 12.37 -13.56
C GLU A 92 -14.70 12.87 -14.84
N GLN A 93 -13.44 13.29 -14.77
CA GLN A 93 -12.64 13.68 -15.95
C GLN A 93 -12.50 12.51 -16.94
N ALA A 94 -12.25 11.29 -16.46
CA ALA A 94 -12.15 10.11 -17.31
C ALA A 94 -13.50 9.78 -18.00
N LYS A 95 -14.63 10.05 -17.34
CA LYS A 95 -15.96 9.92 -17.95
C LYS A 95 -16.20 11.01 -19.01
N ALA A 96 -15.90 12.26 -18.68
CA ALA A 96 -16.04 13.39 -19.61
C ALA A 96 -15.18 13.21 -20.87
N ALA A 97 -13.91 12.81 -20.70
CA ALA A 97 -13.01 12.53 -21.82
C ALA A 97 -13.53 11.41 -22.73
N LYS A 98 -14.15 10.36 -22.18
CA LYS A 98 -14.77 9.28 -22.96
C LYS A 98 -16.01 9.76 -23.75
N VAL A 99 -16.79 10.68 -23.18
CA VAL A 99 -17.95 11.28 -23.86
C VAL A 99 -17.50 12.16 -25.02
N GLU A 100 -16.52 13.03 -24.81
CA GLU A 100 -15.94 13.87 -25.85
C GLU A 100 -15.31 13.04 -26.97
N LEU A 101 -14.57 11.97 -26.64
CA LEU A 101 -13.96 11.08 -27.63
C LEU A 101 -14.98 10.26 -28.42
N LYS A 102 -16.15 9.96 -27.84
CA LYS A 102 -17.27 9.33 -28.56
C LYS A 102 -17.96 10.31 -29.50
N LYS A 103 -18.01 11.60 -29.14
CA LYS A 103 -18.59 12.68 -29.95
C LYS A 103 -17.68 13.11 -31.09
N SER A 104 -16.35 13.01 -30.91
CA SER A 104 -15.35 13.36 -31.93
C SER A 104 -15.09 12.23 -32.94
N LYS A 105 -15.62 11.03 -32.72
CA LYS A 105 -15.49 9.93 -33.69
C LYS A 105 -16.42 10.18 -34.87
N PRO A 106 -15.90 10.22 -36.12
CA PRO A 106 -16.74 10.35 -37.30
C PRO A 106 -17.68 9.15 -37.40
N ASP A 107 -18.91 9.39 -37.84
CA ASP A 107 -19.93 8.37 -38.01
C ASP A 107 -19.44 7.36 -39.07
N PRO A 108 -19.36 6.05 -38.78
CA PRO A 108 -18.85 5.05 -39.72
C PRO A 108 -19.71 4.88 -40.99
N LYS A 109 -20.74 5.70 -41.19
CA LYS A 109 -21.72 5.63 -42.28
C LYS A 109 -21.93 6.94 -43.07
N SER A 110 -21.05 7.93 -42.98
CA SER A 110 -21.04 9.09 -43.91
C SER A 110 -20.05 8.90 -45.05
#